data_AF-A0A6A6ZDS0-F1
#
_entry.id   AF-A0A6A6ZDS0-F1
#
_cell.length_a   1.000
_cell.length_b   1.000
_cell.length_c   1.000
_cell.angle_alpha   90.00
_cell.angle_beta   90.00
_cell.angle_gamma   90.00
#
_symmetry.space_group_name_H-M   'P 1'
#
loop_
_entity.id
_entity.type
_entity.pdbx_description
1 polymer ?
#
loop_
_entity_poly.entity_id
_entity_poly.type
_entity_poly.pdbx_seq_one_letter_code
_entity_poly.pdbx_strand_id
1 'polypeptide(L)'
;MRFFLPLAAFAMGVAALPASNVVRDGPANILSLVQDAFEHAPVVDGAEPFVIAGSSKRSVAVNAVGKYLVKRALVVDIWQNSDRNGRHEGLFTDTNKCYNLGNGWNDQVSSLSVPNGYGCDFFRNNDCNNNDSRLNVPGGVYVANLSTYGMNDMISSYRCYN
;
A
#
# COMPACT_ATOMS: atom_id res chain seq x y z
N MET A 1 -73.56 31.77 9.20
CA MET A 1 -73.28 31.72 7.74
C MET A 1 -71.79 31.40 7.59
N ARG A 2 -71.44 30.19 7.08
CA ARG A 2 -70.67 29.93 5.83
C ARG A 2 -69.36 30.77 5.74
N PHE A 3 -68.15 30.22 5.62
CA PHE A 3 -67.56 29.38 4.54
C PHE A 3 -66.32 28.60 5.09
N PHE A 4 -66.09 27.29 4.81
CA PHE A 4 -65.33 26.66 3.69
C PHE A 4 -63.98 27.34 3.36
N LEU A 5 -62.81 26.73 3.16
CA LEU A 5 -62.18 25.38 3.23
C LEU A 5 -60.62 25.63 3.04
N PRO A 6 -59.71 24.63 2.87
CA PRO A 6 -58.32 24.63 3.34
C PRO A 6 -57.28 24.90 2.23
N LEU A 7 -55.99 25.12 2.57
CA LEU A 7 -54.91 25.12 1.57
C LEU A 7 -53.60 24.46 2.03
N ALA A 8 -53.30 23.38 1.30
CA ALA A 8 -52.02 22.92 0.77
C ALA A 8 -50.85 22.62 1.73
N ALA A 9 -50.65 21.33 1.97
CA ALA A 9 -49.37 20.73 2.29
C ALA A 9 -48.40 20.77 1.08
N PHE A 10 -47.16 21.19 1.30
CA PHE A 10 -46.04 20.94 0.39
C PHE A 10 -44.98 20.13 1.14
N ALA A 11 -44.96 18.82 0.90
CA ALA A 11 -43.85 17.95 1.29
C ALA A 11 -42.78 18.03 0.20
N MET A 12 -41.67 18.73 0.46
CA MET A 12 -40.47 18.64 -0.37
C MET A 12 -39.68 17.41 0.07
N GLY A 13 -39.98 16.28 -0.55
CA GLY A 13 -39.15 15.07 -0.43
C GLY A 13 -37.87 15.25 -1.24
N VAL A 14 -36.76 15.50 -0.57
CA VAL A 14 -35.43 15.42 -1.17
C VAL A 14 -35.02 13.95 -1.15
N ALA A 15 -35.25 13.24 -2.25
CA ALA A 15 -34.73 11.89 -2.43
C ALA A 15 -33.21 11.99 -2.68
N ALA A 16 -32.43 11.76 -1.63
CA ALA A 16 -30.99 11.56 -1.77
C ALA A 16 -30.75 10.28 -2.57
N LEU A 17 -30.17 10.41 -3.76
CA LEU A 17 -29.69 9.27 -4.54
C LEU A 17 -28.58 8.58 -3.73
N PRO A 18 -28.62 7.25 -3.55
CA PRO A 18 -27.50 6.53 -2.96
C PRO A 18 -26.31 6.63 -3.92
N ALA A 19 -25.19 7.17 -3.43
CA ALA A 19 -23.92 7.09 -4.12
C ALA A 19 -23.58 5.60 -4.31
N SER A 20 -23.60 5.15 -5.56
CA SER A 20 -23.11 3.84 -5.95
C SER A 20 -21.63 3.75 -5.62
N ASN A 21 -21.31 3.15 -4.47
CA ASN A 21 -19.96 2.67 -4.20
C ASN A 21 -19.67 1.57 -5.23
N VAL A 22 -18.93 1.93 -6.28
CA VAL A 22 -18.32 0.96 -7.18
C VAL A 22 -17.32 0.17 -6.34
N VAL A 23 -17.77 -0.96 -5.78
CA VAL A 23 -16.88 -1.96 -5.20
C VAL A 23 -16.06 -2.51 -6.36
N ARG A 24 -14.82 -2.00 -6.48
CA ARG A 24 -13.82 -2.60 -7.36
C ARG A 24 -13.32 -3.85 -6.66
N ASP A 25 -13.92 -4.99 -6.96
CA ASP A 25 -13.53 -6.32 -6.43
C ASP A 25 -12.21 -6.83 -7.05
N GLY A 26 -11.22 -5.94 -7.13
CA GLY A 26 -9.87 -6.23 -7.61
C GLY A 26 -8.90 -6.45 -6.45
N PRO A 27 -7.82 -7.20 -6.65
CA PRO A 27 -6.79 -7.36 -5.63
C PRO A 27 -6.16 -6.00 -5.27
N ALA A 28 -5.86 -5.77 -4.00
CA ALA A 28 -5.15 -4.56 -3.56
C ALA A 28 -3.70 -4.49 -4.04
N ASN A 29 -3.12 -5.59 -4.51
CA ASN A 29 -1.79 -5.61 -5.09
C ASN A 29 -1.83 -6.21 -6.51
N ILE A 30 -1.37 -5.43 -7.48
CA ILE A 30 -1.34 -5.78 -8.89
C ILE A 30 0.12 -5.90 -9.30
N LEU A 31 0.51 -6.99 -9.94
CA LEU A 31 1.89 -7.17 -10.40
C LEU A 31 2.27 -6.06 -11.38
N SER A 32 3.39 -5.38 -11.15
CA SER A 32 3.91 -4.39 -12.10
C SER A 32 4.50 -5.06 -13.33
N LEU A 33 4.36 -4.38 -14.48
CA LEU A 33 4.97 -4.77 -15.76
C LEU A 33 6.50 -4.65 -15.75
N VAL A 34 7.06 -3.86 -14.83
CA VAL A 34 8.51 -3.67 -14.69
C VAL A 34 9.00 -4.46 -13.48
N GLN A 35 9.90 -5.42 -13.73
CA GLN A 35 10.53 -6.26 -12.71
C GLN A 35 12.04 -5.98 -12.74
N ASP A 36 12.46 -4.87 -12.13
CA ASP A 36 13.89 -4.60 -11.97
C ASP A 36 14.43 -5.41 -10.78
N ALA A 37 15.47 -6.21 -11.04
CA ALA A 37 16.22 -6.91 -9.98
C ALA A 37 17.07 -5.90 -9.19
N PHE A 38 17.01 -5.96 -7.86
CA PHE A 38 17.78 -5.12 -6.96
C PHE A 38 18.52 -5.99 -5.94
N GLU A 39 19.72 -5.57 -5.56
CA GLU A 39 20.50 -6.23 -4.51
C GLU A 39 20.27 -5.47 -3.21
N HIS A 40 19.66 -6.13 -2.23
CA HIS A 40 19.43 -5.58 -0.90
C HIS A 40 20.50 -6.06 0.07
N ALA A 41 20.82 -5.22 1.06
CA ALA A 41 21.55 -5.69 2.23
C ALA A 41 20.70 -6.76 2.96
N PRO A 42 21.34 -7.72 3.65
CA PRO A 42 20.61 -8.74 4.41
C PRO A 42 19.64 -8.11 5.40
N VAL A 43 18.43 -8.66 5.50
CA VAL A 43 17.39 -8.19 6.42
C VAL A 43 17.85 -8.41 7.87
N VAL A 44 17.89 -7.33 8.64
CA VAL A 44 18.07 -7.39 10.10
C VAL A 44 16.73 -7.09 10.75
N ASP A 45 16.12 -8.11 11.36
CA ASP A 45 14.82 -7.96 12.01
C ASP A 45 14.90 -6.93 13.16
N GLY A 46 13.92 -6.04 13.21
CA GLY A 46 13.82 -4.99 14.22
C GLY A 46 14.72 -3.77 14.01
N ALA A 47 15.41 -3.66 12.87
CA ALA A 47 16.10 -2.42 12.50
C ALA A 47 15.12 -1.24 12.31
N GLU A 48 15.55 0.00 12.46
CA GLU A 48 14.65 1.15 12.25
C GLU A 48 14.38 1.37 10.76
N PRO A 49 13.14 1.70 10.36
CA PRO A 49 12.83 2.11 8.99
C PRO A 49 13.60 3.37 8.61
N PHE A 50 13.99 3.48 7.35
CA PHE A 50 14.72 4.66 6.86
C PHE A 50 14.35 5.00 5.41
N VAL A 51 14.44 6.29 5.08
CA VAL A 51 14.18 6.80 3.72
C VAL A 51 15.46 6.79 2.92
N ILE A 52 15.43 6.17 1.75
CA ILE A 52 16.52 6.19 0.77
C ILE A 52 16.17 7.24 -0.28
N ALA A 53 17.01 8.28 -0.41
CA ALA A 53 16.88 9.26 -1.47
C ALA A 53 17.19 8.62 -2.84
N GLY A 54 16.37 8.92 -3.84
CA GLY A 54 16.53 8.41 -5.21
C GLY A 54 17.96 8.63 -5.71
N SER A 55 18.67 7.54 -6.00
CA SER A 55 20.06 7.55 -6.45
C SER A 55 20.21 6.63 -7.65
N SER A 56 20.85 7.15 -8.69
CA SER A 56 20.97 6.56 -10.02
C SER A 56 21.52 5.12 -10.04
N LYS A 57 21.04 4.36 -11.04
CA LYS A 57 21.22 2.93 -11.27
C LYS A 57 22.69 2.47 -11.13
N ARG A 58 22.93 1.50 -10.25
CA ARG A 58 24.00 0.51 -10.44
C ARG A 58 23.36 -0.88 -10.52
N SER A 59 23.08 -1.32 -11.73
CA SER A 59 22.65 -2.69 -12.02
C SER A 59 23.88 -3.61 -11.95
N VAL A 60 24.05 -4.28 -10.82
CA VAL A 60 24.97 -5.42 -10.69
C VAL A 60 24.18 -6.68 -11.01
N ALA A 61 24.59 -7.41 -12.05
CA ALA A 61 24.00 -8.69 -12.39
C ALA A 61 24.41 -9.72 -11.33
N VAL A 62 23.43 -10.28 -10.61
CA VAL A 62 23.66 -11.35 -9.63
C VAL A 62 23.12 -12.67 -10.16
N ASN A 63 23.98 -13.69 -10.18
CA ASN A 63 23.61 -15.06 -10.50
C ASN A 63 22.80 -15.65 -9.34
N ALA A 64 21.50 -15.87 -9.54
CA ALA A 64 20.64 -16.52 -8.56
C ALA A 64 20.85 -18.04 -8.56
N VAL A 65 21.38 -18.58 -7.46
CA VAL A 65 21.41 -20.04 -7.20
C VAL A 65 20.04 -20.45 -6.69
N GLY A 66 19.34 -21.29 -7.46
CA GLY A 66 17.98 -21.75 -7.14
C GLY A 66 17.95 -22.70 -5.95
N LYS A 67 17.39 -22.22 -4.82
CA LYS A 67 16.96 -23.06 -3.70
C LYS A 67 15.43 -23.14 -3.75
N TYR A 68 14.90 -24.33 -4.05
CA TYR A 68 13.46 -24.58 -4.01
C TYR A 68 12.97 -24.45 -2.57
N LEU A 69 12.26 -23.36 -2.28
CA LEU A 69 11.58 -23.14 -1.01
C LEU A 69 10.08 -23.28 -1.19
N VAL A 70 9.44 -23.92 -0.21
CA VAL A 70 7.99 -23.98 -0.07
C VAL A 70 7.44 -22.56 -0.13
N LYS A 71 6.51 -22.30 -1.04
CA LYS A 71 5.86 -21.00 -1.25
C LYS A 71 5.09 -20.59 0.02
N ARG A 72 5.77 -20.00 0.99
CA ARG A 72 5.12 -19.24 2.06
C ARG A 72 4.74 -17.91 1.43
N ALA A 73 3.44 -17.68 1.23
CA ALA A 73 2.98 -16.39 0.77
C ALA A 73 3.39 -15.34 1.82
N LEU A 74 4.21 -14.37 1.42
CA LEU A 74 4.55 -13.23 2.25
C LEU A 74 3.33 -12.32 2.32
N VAL A 75 2.89 -11.97 3.52
CA VAL A 75 1.75 -11.08 3.74
C VAL A 75 2.25 -9.82 4.43
N VAL A 76 2.07 -8.68 3.77
CA VAL A 76 2.37 -7.35 4.32
C VAL A 76 1.05 -6.70 4.70
N ASP A 77 0.90 -6.27 5.94
CA ASP A 77 -0.33 -5.60 6.38
C ASP A 77 -0.22 -4.08 6.18
N ILE A 78 -1.26 -3.48 5.60
CA ILE A 78 -1.38 -2.03 5.40
C ILE A 78 -2.68 -1.49 6.00
N TRP A 79 -2.64 -0.25 6.48
CA TRP A 79 -3.78 0.45 7.04
C TRP A 79 -3.90 1.86 6.49
N GLN A 80 -5.15 2.29 6.31
CA GLN A 80 -5.46 3.59 5.76
C GLN A 80 -5.09 4.74 6.69
N ASN A 81 -5.26 4.55 8.00
CA ASN A 81 -4.91 5.56 9.00
C ASN A 81 -3.69 5.12 9.81
N SER A 82 -3.15 6.03 10.63
CA SER A 82 -2.10 5.70 11.59
C SER A 82 -2.60 4.70 12.64
N ASP A 83 -1.65 4.08 13.36
CA ASP A 83 -1.93 3.26 14.53
C ASP A 83 -2.86 2.06 14.27
N ARG A 84 -2.76 1.47 13.06
CA ARG A 84 -3.58 0.33 12.59
C ARG A 84 -5.07 0.62 12.51
N ASN A 85 -5.42 1.86 12.22
CA ASN A 85 -6.82 2.29 12.18
C ASN A 85 -7.35 2.43 10.75
N GLY A 86 -8.67 2.51 10.60
CA GLY A 86 -9.35 2.66 9.31
C GLY A 86 -9.44 1.36 8.52
N ARG A 87 -9.50 1.47 7.19
CA ARG A 87 -9.47 0.31 6.29
C ARG A 87 -8.14 -0.44 6.47
N HIS A 88 -8.18 -1.77 6.42
CA HIS A 88 -7.04 -2.68 6.57
C HIS A 88 -7.06 -3.73 5.45
N GLU A 89 -5.88 -4.08 4.94
CA GLU A 89 -5.73 -5.19 4.00
C GLU A 89 -4.36 -5.86 4.11
N GLY A 90 -4.35 -7.18 3.95
CA GLY A 90 -3.14 -7.99 3.86
C GLY A 90 -2.74 -8.19 2.40
N LEU A 91 -1.54 -7.77 2.04
CA LEU A 91 -1.01 -7.82 0.68
C LEU A 91 -0.22 -9.12 0.48
N PHE A 92 -0.74 -10.02 -0.35
CA PHE A 92 -0.08 -11.28 -0.70
C PHE A 92 0.99 -11.05 -1.76
N THR A 93 2.25 -11.11 -1.37
CA THR A 93 3.38 -10.74 -2.22
C THR A 93 4.40 -11.88 -2.34
N ASP A 94 5.17 -11.87 -3.42
CA ASP A 94 6.35 -12.71 -3.61
C ASP A 94 7.61 -11.84 -3.47
N THR A 95 8.72 -12.43 -3.01
CA THR A 95 10.01 -11.74 -2.93
C THR A 95 10.54 -11.34 -4.29
N ASN A 96 11.26 -10.22 -4.35
CA ASN A 96 11.88 -9.63 -5.53
C ASN A 96 10.90 -9.29 -6.67
N LYS A 97 9.60 -9.18 -6.37
CA LYS A 97 8.58 -8.73 -7.32
C LYS A 97 8.02 -7.37 -6.95
N CYS A 98 7.82 -6.54 -7.97
CA CYS A 98 7.17 -5.25 -7.81
C CYS A 98 5.65 -5.38 -7.92
N TYR A 99 4.94 -4.72 -7.00
CA TYR A 99 3.48 -4.63 -7.00
C TYR A 99 3.02 -3.18 -6.89
N ASN A 100 2.07 -2.80 -7.73
CA ASN A 100 1.34 -1.54 -7.63
C ASN A 100 0.14 -1.73 -6.69
N LEU A 101 -0.13 -0.72 -5.87
CA LEU A 101 -1.28 -0.70 -4.97
C LEU A 101 -2.55 -0.38 -5.78
N GLY A 102 -3.41 -1.40 -5.89
CA GLY A 102 -4.71 -1.34 -6.54
C GLY A 102 -5.84 -1.06 -5.57
N ASN A 103 -7.08 -1.25 -6.05
CA ASN A 103 -8.30 -1.23 -5.23
C ASN A 103 -8.45 0.01 -4.29
N GLY A 104 -8.01 1.18 -4.77
CA GLY A 104 -8.08 2.44 -4.01
C GLY A 104 -7.09 2.55 -2.87
N TRP A 105 -5.99 1.78 -2.86
CA TRP A 105 -4.90 1.91 -1.89
C TRP A 105 -3.78 2.86 -2.30
N ASN A 106 -3.76 3.25 -3.59
CA ASN A 106 -2.83 4.23 -4.12
C ASN A 106 -2.91 5.53 -3.32
N ASP A 107 -1.81 5.94 -2.70
CA ASP A 107 -1.72 7.17 -1.91
C ASP A 107 -2.71 7.20 -0.73
N GLN A 108 -2.96 6.05 -0.10
CA GLN A 108 -3.90 5.95 1.04
C GLN A 108 -3.30 5.27 2.28
N VAL A 109 -2.06 4.80 2.23
CA VAL A 109 -1.46 4.05 3.34
C VAL A 109 -0.81 5.03 4.33
N SER A 110 -1.21 4.94 5.60
CA SER A 110 -0.66 5.74 6.70
C SER A 110 0.04 4.91 7.79
N SER A 111 -0.21 3.60 7.87
CA SER A 111 0.58 2.68 8.70
C SER A 111 0.70 1.30 8.05
N LEU A 112 1.75 0.54 8.41
CA LEU A 112 2.04 -0.77 7.81
C LEU A 112 2.85 -1.67 8.73
N SER A 113 2.86 -2.97 8.45
CA SER A 113 3.62 -3.99 9.18
C SER A 113 4.27 -4.97 8.22
N VAL A 114 5.56 -5.18 8.38
CA VAL A 114 6.33 -6.18 7.61
C VAL A 114 6.64 -7.37 8.53
N PRO A 115 6.35 -8.61 8.11
CA PRO A 115 6.64 -9.78 8.93
C PRO A 115 8.14 -10.02 9.08
N ASN A 116 8.53 -10.79 10.10
CA ASN A 116 9.93 -11.14 10.38
C ASN A 116 10.57 -11.92 9.21
N GLY A 117 11.86 -11.70 9.00
CA GLY A 117 12.67 -12.36 7.98
C GLY A 117 12.49 -11.81 6.55
N TYR A 118 11.83 -10.66 6.39
CA TYR A 118 11.64 -10.00 5.09
C TYR A 118 11.76 -8.49 5.23
N GLY A 119 12.39 -7.82 4.28
CA GLY A 119 12.36 -6.36 4.17
C GLY A 119 11.46 -5.94 3.02
N CYS A 120 10.88 -4.75 3.08
CA CYS A 120 10.11 -4.19 1.97
C CYS A 120 10.53 -2.75 1.68
N ASP A 121 10.69 -2.44 0.40
CA ASP A 121 10.78 -1.09 -0.12
C ASP A 121 9.39 -0.61 -0.53
N PHE A 122 8.98 0.55 -0.04
CA PHE A 122 7.75 1.24 -0.43
C PHE A 122 8.10 2.49 -1.24
N PHE A 123 7.48 2.61 -2.41
CA PHE A 123 7.75 3.66 -3.40
C PHE A 123 6.55 4.57 -3.54
N ARG A 124 6.83 5.85 -3.81
CA ARG A 124 5.78 6.84 -4.04
C ARG A 124 5.10 6.72 -5.39
N ASN A 125 5.86 6.29 -6.39
CA ASN A 125 5.34 6.09 -7.73
C ASN A 125 5.01 4.63 -7.98
N ASN A 126 4.25 4.39 -9.04
CA ASN A 126 4.04 3.05 -9.58
C ASN A 126 5.34 2.46 -10.15
N ASP A 127 5.33 1.15 -10.33
CA ASP A 127 6.37 0.35 -11.01
C ASP A 127 7.72 0.33 -10.30
N CYS A 128 7.73 0.54 -8.98
CA CYS A 128 8.93 0.51 -8.14
C CYS A 128 10.08 1.34 -8.72
N ASN A 129 9.74 2.53 -9.23
CA ASN A 129 10.71 3.39 -9.90
C ASN A 129 11.80 3.86 -8.93
N ASN A 130 13.05 3.53 -9.25
CA ASN A 130 14.23 3.84 -8.42
C ASN A 130 14.65 5.31 -8.44
N ASN A 131 14.03 6.13 -9.27
CA ASN A 131 14.37 7.55 -9.39
C ASN A 131 13.73 8.42 -8.28
N ASP A 132 12.85 7.86 -7.45
CA ASP A 132 12.17 8.58 -6.38
C ASP A 132 12.63 8.09 -4.99
N SER A 133 12.29 8.88 -3.98
CA SER A 133 12.45 8.53 -2.57
C SER A 133 11.62 7.29 -2.24
N ARG A 134 12.25 6.35 -1.55
CA ARG A 134 11.59 5.12 -1.07
C ARG A 134 11.82 4.92 0.41
N LEU A 135 10.84 4.34 1.08
CA LEU A 135 10.95 3.92 2.47
C LEU A 135 11.37 2.46 2.51
N ASN A 136 12.52 2.18 3.12
CA ASN A 136 12.95 0.83 3.41
C ASN A 136 12.46 0.46 4.81
N VAL A 137 11.68 -0.61 4.89
CA VAL A 137 11.13 -1.14 6.15
C VAL A 137 11.66 -2.55 6.35
N PRO A 138 12.52 -2.76 7.36
CA PRO A 138 13.06 -4.08 7.64
C PRO A 138 12.02 -5.00 8.31
N GLY A 139 12.36 -6.28 8.39
CA GLY A 139 11.46 -7.31 8.90
C GLY A 139 11.13 -7.17 10.37
N GLY A 140 9.93 -7.60 10.73
CA GLY A 140 9.47 -7.59 12.12
C GLY A 140 9.07 -6.21 12.64
N VAL A 141 9.04 -5.21 11.77
CA VAL A 141 8.76 -3.83 12.17
C VAL A 141 7.33 -3.45 11.84
N TYR A 142 6.72 -2.79 12.82
CA TYR A 142 5.47 -2.08 12.67
C TYR A 142 5.74 -0.57 12.57
N VAL A 143 5.31 0.04 11.47
CA VAL A 143 5.40 1.49 11.27
C VAL A 143 4.07 2.10 11.65
N ALA A 144 4.00 2.70 12.83
CA ALA A 144 2.77 3.27 13.39
C ALA A 144 2.24 4.49 12.62
N ASN A 145 3.13 5.30 12.08
CA ASN A 145 2.76 6.52 11.38
C ASN A 145 3.80 6.87 10.31
N LEU A 146 3.39 6.77 9.05
CA LEU A 146 4.24 7.06 7.88
C LEU A 146 4.54 8.55 7.71
N SER A 147 3.81 9.46 8.37
CA SER A 147 4.12 10.90 8.34
C SER A 147 5.49 11.21 8.95
N THR A 148 5.95 10.41 9.90
CA THR A 148 7.29 10.55 10.50
C THR A 148 8.43 10.37 9.48
N TYR A 149 8.15 9.64 8.39
CA TYR A 149 9.06 9.39 7.28
C TYR A 149 8.69 10.20 6.02
N GLY A 150 7.70 11.09 6.10
CA GLY A 150 7.21 11.86 4.96
C GLY A 150 6.60 10.98 3.84
N MET A 151 6.00 9.84 4.20
CA MET A 151 5.42 8.87 3.26
C MET A 151 3.94 8.61 3.51
N ASN A 152 3.29 9.44 4.35
CA ASN A 152 1.86 9.32 4.65
C ASN A 152 1.04 9.55 3.39
N ASP A 153 0.15 8.61 3.05
CA ASP A 153 -0.76 8.75 1.91
C ASP A 153 -0.01 9.05 0.60
N MET A 154 1.18 8.47 0.43
CA MET A 154 2.01 8.67 -0.76
C MET A 154 2.47 7.37 -1.39
N ILE A 155 2.20 6.21 -0.78
CA ILE A 155 2.70 4.93 -1.30
C ILE A 155 1.79 4.48 -2.46
N SER A 156 2.41 4.18 -3.60
CA SER A 156 1.72 3.67 -4.79
C SER A 156 2.24 2.30 -5.23
N SER A 157 3.48 1.93 -4.88
CA SER A 157 3.99 0.58 -5.15
C SER A 157 4.95 0.09 -4.08
N TYR A 158 5.19 -1.23 -4.05
CA TYR A 158 6.09 -1.85 -3.10
C TYR A 158 6.77 -3.09 -3.67
N ARG A 159 7.90 -3.46 -3.06
CA ARG A 159 8.66 -4.67 -3.37
C ARG A 159 9.31 -5.20 -2.11
N CYS A 160 9.17 -6.50 -1.87
CA CYS A 160 9.77 -7.15 -0.70
C CYS A 160 10.95 -8.06 -1.08
N TYR A 161 11.84 -8.30 -0.12
CA TYR A 161 13.07 -9.07 -0.25
C TYR A 161 13.35 -9.84 1.05
N ASN A 162 14.30 -10.77 1.03
CA ASN A 162 14.76 -11.57 2.17
C ASN A 162 16.29 -11.56 2.17
#